data_AF-A0A1A2CYV2-F1
#
_entry.id   AF-A0A1A2CYV2-F1
#
_cell.length_a   1.000
_cell.length_b   1.000
_cell.length_c   1.000
_cell.angle_alpha   90.00
_cell.angle_beta   90.00
_cell.angle_gamma   90.00
#
_symmetry.space_group_name_H-M   'P 1'
#
loop_
_entity.id
_entity.type
_entity.pdbx_description
1 polymer ?
#
loop_
_entity_poly.entity_id
_entity_poly.type
_entity_poly.pdbx_seq_one_letter_code
_entity_poly.pdbx_strand_id
1 'polypeptide(L)'
;MRTQIILSDEEVQLLEQAARASGASRSELIRRAIRTTYGSRSKNERAAALKRSAGSWRGRDFTGADYVDAVRGDLNERLSQLGLA
;
A
#
# COMPACT_ATOMS: atom_id res chain seq x y z
N MET A 1 8.85 6.99 -11.21
CA MET A 1 9.61 8.24 -11.38
C MET A 1 10.04 8.75 -10.02
N ARG A 2 11.28 9.22 -9.87
CA ARG A 2 11.78 9.84 -8.63
C ARG A 2 11.87 11.35 -8.85
N THR A 3 11.31 12.12 -7.93
CA THR A 3 11.27 13.58 -8.00
C THR A 3 11.79 14.15 -6.70
N GLN A 4 12.65 15.16 -6.78
CA GLN A 4 13.05 15.94 -5.61
C GLN A 4 12.02 17.04 -5.37
N ILE A 5 11.65 17.22 -4.11
CA ILE A 5 10.78 18.29 -3.65
C ILE A 5 11.51 19.04 -2.54
N ILE A 6 11.26 20.34 -2.45
CA ILE A 6 11.77 21.17 -1.37
C ILE A 6 10.68 21.20 -0.30
N LEU A 7 11.08 21.00 0.96
CA LEU A 7 10.20 21.03 2.12
C LEU A 7 10.81 21.96 3.16
N SER A 8 9.97 22.61 3.95
CA SER A 8 10.42 23.34 5.13
C SER A 8 10.83 22.36 6.24
N ASP A 9 11.61 22.83 7.21
CA ASP A 9 11.98 22.04 8.38
C ASP A 9 10.74 21.56 9.17
N GLU A 10 9.71 22.40 9.24
CA GLU A 10 8.44 22.07 9.89
C GLU A 10 7.72 20.91 9.19
N GLU A 11 7.67 20.93 7.84
CA GLU A 11 7.06 19.85 7.05
C GLU A 11 7.82 18.53 7.21
N VAL A 12 9.15 18.60 7.33
CA VAL A 12 9.99 17.42 7.61
C VAL A 12 9.65 16.85 8.99
N GLN A 13 9.52 17.69 10.02
CA GLN A 13 9.16 17.25 11.37
C GLN A 13 7.78 16.59 11.42
N LEU A 14 6.79 17.15 10.71
CA LEU A 14 5.46 16.54 10.60
C LEU A 14 5.52 15.15 9.95
N LEU A 15 6.30 15.00 8.87
CA LEU A 15 6.48 13.71 8.21
C LEU A 15 7.21 12.70 9.09
N GLU A 16 8.17 13.12 9.90
CA GLU A 16 8.85 12.24 10.84
C GLU A 16 7.93 11.75 11.96
N GLN A 17 7.10 12.62 12.53
CA GLN A 17 6.11 12.23 13.53
C GLN A 17 5.10 11.23 12.95
N ALA A 18 4.58 11.51 11.75
CA ALA A 18 3.68 10.61 11.05
C ALA A 18 4.33 9.27 10.69
N ALA A 19 5.63 9.26 10.34
CA ALA A 19 6.38 8.05 10.06
C ALA A 19 6.51 7.17 11.31
N ARG A 20 6.85 7.77 12.47
CA ARG A 20 6.91 7.06 13.75
C ARG A 20 5.56 6.45 14.14
N ALA A 21 4.48 7.21 13.96
CA ALA A 21 3.13 6.75 14.33
C ALA A 21 2.59 5.65 13.40
N SER A 22 2.94 5.65 12.12
CA SER A 22 2.37 4.75 11.11
C SER A 22 3.28 3.61 10.67
N GLY A 23 4.58 3.68 10.98
CA GLY A 23 5.60 2.78 10.42
C GLY A 23 5.88 2.99 8.93
N ALA A 24 5.24 3.96 8.27
CA ALA A 24 5.42 4.21 6.85
C ALA A 24 6.65 5.08 6.56
N SER A 25 7.29 4.85 5.40
CA SER A 25 8.35 5.73 4.92
C SER A 25 7.84 7.14 4.57
N ARG A 26 8.70 8.16 4.67
CA ARG A 26 8.37 9.55 4.27
C ARG A 26 7.82 9.62 2.84
N SER A 27 8.45 8.90 1.91
CA SER A 27 7.99 8.82 0.52
C SER A 27 6.58 8.24 0.38
N GLU A 28 6.19 7.27 1.23
CA GLU A 28 4.84 6.73 1.23
C GLU A 28 3.83 7.70 1.82
N LEU A 29 4.19 8.43 2.88
CA LEU A 29 3.35 9.47 3.47
C LEU A 29 3.07 10.59 2.46
N ILE A 30 4.10 11.04 1.74
CA ILE A 30 3.95 12.04 0.66
C ILE A 30 3.02 11.51 -0.44
N ARG A 31 3.21 10.26 -0.90
CA ARG A 31 2.30 9.66 -1.88
C ARG A 31 0.87 9.55 -1.38
N ARG A 32 0.67 9.20 -0.11
CA ARG A 32 -0.65 9.12 0.52
C ARG A 32 -1.31 10.49 0.57
N ALA A 33 -0.60 11.52 1.00
CA ALA A 33 -1.08 12.89 1.02
C ALA A 33 -1.50 13.34 -0.37
N ILE A 34 -0.66 13.14 -1.39
CA ILE A 34 -0.97 13.47 -2.79
C ILE A 34 -2.24 12.72 -3.26
N ARG A 35 -2.37 11.42 -2.98
CA ARG A 35 -3.56 10.66 -3.38
C ARG A 35 -4.82 11.07 -2.61
N THR A 36 -4.69 11.46 -1.36
CA THR A 36 -5.82 11.96 -0.56
C THR A 36 -6.29 13.31 -1.08
N THR A 37 -5.35 14.23 -1.35
CA THR A 37 -5.66 15.59 -1.77
C THR A 37 -6.06 15.68 -3.24
N TYR A 38 -5.29 15.05 -4.13
CA TYR A 38 -5.44 15.15 -5.58
C TYR A 38 -5.93 13.87 -6.24
N GLY A 39 -5.84 12.73 -5.55
CA GLY A 39 -6.23 11.42 -6.08
C GLY A 39 -7.69 11.05 -5.86
N SER A 40 -8.57 12.01 -5.59
CA SER A 40 -10.00 11.74 -5.47
C SER A 40 -10.54 11.27 -6.82
N ARG A 41 -10.61 9.94 -7.00
CA ARG A 41 -11.43 9.35 -8.06
C ARG A 41 -12.85 9.85 -7.88
N SER A 42 -13.44 10.39 -8.94
CA SER A 42 -14.86 10.78 -8.92
C SER A 42 -15.71 9.59 -8.46
N LYS A 43 -16.91 9.85 -7.89
CA LYS A 43 -17.85 8.76 -7.55
C LYS A 43 -18.02 7.79 -8.72
N ASN A 44 -18.04 8.30 -9.94
CA ASN A 44 -18.18 7.52 -11.16
C ASN A 44 -16.97 6.61 -11.43
N GLU A 45 -15.74 7.10 -11.22
CA GLU A 45 -14.53 6.30 -11.36
C GLU A 45 -14.41 5.21 -10.29
N ARG A 46 -14.87 5.48 -9.06
CA ARG A 46 -14.96 4.47 -7.99
C ARG A 46 -15.99 3.39 -8.34
N ALA A 47 -17.18 3.79 -8.79
CA ALA A 47 -18.21 2.87 -9.23
C ALA A 47 -17.76 2.02 -10.43
N ALA A 48 -17.08 2.64 -11.40
CA ALA A 48 -16.52 1.94 -12.55
C ALA A 48 -15.44 0.92 -12.14
N ALA A 49 -14.57 1.26 -11.16
CA ALA A 49 -13.58 0.33 -10.63
C ALA A 49 -14.24 -0.87 -9.94
N LEU A 50 -15.27 -0.65 -9.12
CA LEU A 50 -16.03 -1.73 -8.47
C LEU A 50 -16.69 -2.65 -9.50
N LYS A 51 -17.32 -2.08 -10.53
CA LYS A 51 -17.95 -2.84 -11.62
C LYS A 51 -16.93 -3.68 -12.38
N ARG A 52 -15.72 -3.15 -12.64
CA ARG A 52 -14.64 -3.91 -13.29
C ARG A 52 -14.07 -5.02 -12.41
N SER A 53 -14.03 -4.84 -11.10
CA SER A 53 -13.53 -5.87 -10.18
C SER A 53 -14.53 -6.98 -9.88
N ALA A 54 -15.80 -6.81 -10.26
CA ALA A 54 -16.83 -7.81 -10.03
C ALA A 54 -16.48 -9.11 -10.76
N GLY A 55 -16.34 -10.20 -10.01
CA GLY A 55 -15.96 -11.50 -10.56
C GLY A 55 -14.47 -11.68 -10.85
N SER A 56 -13.57 -10.77 -10.42
CA SER A 56 -12.11 -10.94 -10.62
C SER A 56 -11.49 -12.19 -9.97
N TRP A 57 -12.23 -12.83 -9.06
CA TRP A 57 -11.89 -14.10 -8.40
C TRP A 57 -12.59 -15.32 -9.02
N ARG A 58 -13.48 -15.12 -10.00
CA ARG A 58 -14.20 -16.21 -10.66
C ARG A 58 -13.27 -16.93 -11.63
N GLY A 59 -13.32 -18.26 -11.61
CA GLY A 59 -12.53 -19.10 -12.53
C GLY A 59 -11.04 -19.13 -12.20
N ARG A 60 -10.65 -18.83 -10.96
CA ARG A 60 -9.30 -19.08 -10.48
C ARG A 60 -9.19 -20.50 -9.93
N ASP A 61 -8.05 -21.10 -10.20
CA ASP A 61 -7.73 -22.50 -10.00
C ASP A 61 -7.14 -22.76 -8.61
N PHE A 62 -6.96 -21.69 -7.82
CA PHE A 62 -6.32 -21.70 -6.51
C PHE A 62 -7.25 -21.17 -5.42
N THR A 63 -7.02 -21.64 -4.20
CA THR A 63 -7.78 -21.20 -3.03
C THR A 63 -7.27 -19.87 -2.50
N GLY A 64 -8.05 -19.23 -1.62
CA GLY A 64 -7.61 -18.01 -0.93
C GLY A 64 -6.37 -18.23 -0.07
N ALA A 65 -6.17 -19.44 0.49
CA ALA A 65 -4.98 -19.79 1.26
C ALA A 65 -3.74 -19.83 0.36
N ASP A 66 -3.82 -20.52 -0.79
CA ASP A 66 -2.74 -20.59 -1.77
C ASP A 66 -2.31 -19.20 -2.26
N TYR A 67 -3.29 -18.31 -2.45
CA TYR A 67 -3.02 -16.92 -2.82
C TYR A 67 -2.25 -16.17 -1.74
N VAL A 68 -2.68 -16.28 -0.48
CA VAL A 68 -2.02 -15.60 0.65
C VAL A 68 -0.61 -16.12 0.83
N ASP A 69 -0.41 -17.43 0.70
CA ASP A 69 0.91 -18.05 0.79
C ASP A 69 1.83 -17.61 -0.35
N ALA A 70 1.32 -17.54 -1.60
CA ALA A 70 2.10 -17.01 -2.72
C ALA A 70 2.50 -15.53 -2.53
N VAL A 71 1.62 -14.71 -1.95
CA VAL A 71 1.91 -13.29 -1.67
C VAL A 71 2.89 -13.13 -0.50
N ARG A 72 2.83 -14.04 0.47
CA ARG A 72 3.66 -14.02 1.69
C ARG A 72 4.89 -14.91 1.62
N GLY A 73 5.17 -15.59 0.51
CA GLY A 73 6.17 -16.66 0.44
C GLY A 73 7.51 -16.29 1.09
N ASP A 74 8.04 -15.12 0.76
CA ASP A 74 9.31 -14.61 1.30
C ASP A 74 9.23 -14.25 2.81
N LEU A 75 8.04 -13.89 3.32
CA LEU A 75 7.82 -13.63 4.75
C LEU A 75 7.86 -14.93 5.56
N ASN A 76 7.20 -15.99 5.10
CA ASN A 76 7.21 -17.27 5.82
C ASN A 76 8.63 -17.86 5.88
N GLU A 77 9.38 -17.78 4.78
CA GLU A 77 10.78 -18.22 4.74
C GLU A 77 11.67 -17.43 5.71
N ARG A 78 11.50 -16.10 5.77
CA ARG A 78 12.21 -15.24 6.73
C ARG A 78 11.81 -15.51 8.18
N LEU A 79 10.52 -15.78 8.45
CA LEU A 79 10.05 -16.12 9.80
C LEU A 79 10.62 -17.47 10.26
N SER A 80 10.73 -18.45 9.37
CA SER A 80 11.37 -19.74 9.65
C SER A 80 12.88 -19.57 9.93
N GLN A 81 13.59 -18.72 9.17
CA GLN A 81 15.00 -18.40 9.45
C GLN A 81 15.21 -17.74 10.83
N LEU A 82 14.18 -17.06 11.35
CA LEU A 82 14.19 -16.44 12.67
C LEU A 82 13.64 -17.34 13.78
N GLY A 83 13.18 -18.57 13.46
CA GLY A 83 12.63 -19.52 14.43
C GLY A 83 11.24 -19.14 14.98
N LEU A 84 10.47 -18.36 14.22
CA LEU A 84 9.20 -17.76 14.65
C LEU A 84 7.98 -18.27 13.85
N ALA A 85 8.18 -19.28 13.00
CA ALA A 85 7.14 -19.91 12.18
C ALA A 85 6.67 -21.23 12.78
#